data_AF-A0A0C2N094-F1
#
_entry.id   AF-A0A0C2N094-F1
#
_cell.length_a   1.000
_cell.length_b   1.000
_cell.length_c   1.000
_cell.angle_alpha   90.00
_cell.angle_beta   90.00
_cell.angle_gamma   90.00
#
_symmetry.space_group_name_H-M   'P 1'
#
loop_
_entity.id
_entity.type
_entity.pdbx_description
1 polymer ?
#
loop_
_entity_poly.entity_id
_entity_poly.type
_entity_poly.pdbx_seq_one_letter_code
_entity_poly.pdbx_strand_id
1 'polypeptide(L)'
;MRTHLLKSSPLSKDQVTELTIRAIECMNDKQQDFCGVPNSLDSMLKCLPTPLYPGSRKEINKVKAEYKAIVENLNMFLGDKENPLAFTNDKIVEFYSKIKNLPPLEIFSYQWTKMLQELSKDRYTTSIEHMGSYCFARLIAIHGYDMQFRAEKLHSAISDLIKAQGVEKVDQSYLDWQIKRAKDERLSLISSMIPIYEEMRRAKTLDTLPLMKKWMKHKLPKDFEVTPLIFECVDLYWDMIGSLYTGKDYVKTQDVSKKIPKDPLMDMLDGSKSTPVVQRHAGPSIEA
;
A
#
# COMPACT_ATOMS: atom_id res chain seq x y z
N MET A 1 53.95 -17.73 12.94
CA MET A 1 52.94 -16.70 13.29
C MET A 1 51.60 -17.39 13.49
N ARG A 2 51.18 -17.60 14.75
CA ARG A 2 49.82 -18.06 15.08
C ARG A 2 48.92 -16.84 15.10
N THR A 3 48.12 -16.65 14.06
CA THR A 3 47.01 -15.72 14.08
C THR A 3 46.02 -16.19 15.14
N HIS A 4 45.97 -15.47 16.26
CA HIS A 4 44.87 -15.58 17.21
C HIS A 4 43.59 -15.23 16.46
N LEU A 5 42.82 -16.25 16.07
CA LEU A 5 41.41 -16.11 15.72
C LEU A 5 40.70 -15.64 16.99
N LEU A 6 40.64 -14.33 17.17
CA LEU A 6 39.73 -13.70 18.12
C LEU A 6 38.34 -14.23 17.77
N LYS A 7 37.79 -15.10 18.62
CA LYS A 7 36.37 -15.44 18.60
C LYS A 7 35.64 -14.12 18.79
N SER A 8 35.11 -13.56 17.71
CA SER A 8 34.21 -12.42 17.80
C SER A 8 33.03 -12.85 18.66
N SER A 9 32.75 -12.07 19.71
CA SER A 9 31.54 -12.28 20.51
C SER A 9 30.32 -12.20 19.59
N PRO A 10 29.29 -13.03 19.82
CA PRO A 10 28.04 -12.93 19.08
C PRO A 10 27.46 -11.51 19.24
N LEU A 11 27.00 -10.93 18.13
CA LEU A 11 26.41 -9.59 18.11
C LEU A 11 25.14 -9.53 18.95
N SER A 12 24.94 -8.44 19.68
CA SER A 12 23.67 -8.17 20.36
C SER A 12 22.54 -7.89 19.36
N LYS A 13 21.29 -7.98 19.80
CA LYS A 13 20.11 -7.63 18.98
C LYS A 13 20.21 -6.20 18.43
N ASP A 14 20.60 -5.26 19.28
CA ASP A 14 20.72 -3.85 18.93
C ASP A 14 21.83 -3.64 17.88
N GLN A 15 22.97 -4.32 18.05
CA GLN A 15 24.06 -4.27 17.07
C GLN A 15 23.64 -4.83 15.71
N VAL A 16 22.92 -5.96 15.67
CA VAL A 16 22.40 -6.51 14.41
C VAL A 16 21.42 -5.53 13.75
N THR A 17 20.55 -4.91 14.54
CA THR A 17 19.56 -3.93 14.05
C THR A 17 20.23 -2.71 13.45
N GLU A 18 21.16 -2.09 14.17
CA GLU A 18 21.91 -0.90 13.72
C GLU A 18 22.74 -1.18 12.47
N LEU A 19 23.47 -2.29 12.45
CA LEU A 19 24.27 -2.69 11.28
C LEU A 19 23.38 -2.98 10.06
N THR A 20 22.18 -3.51 10.28
CA THR A 20 21.22 -3.76 9.19
C THR A 20 20.59 -2.45 8.68
N ILE A 21 20.27 -1.50 9.56
CA ILE A 21 19.80 -0.15 9.15
C ILE A 21 20.82 0.51 8.23
N ARG A 22 22.12 0.46 8.58
CA ARG A 22 23.20 1.00 7.72
C ARG A 22 23.28 0.27 6.37
N ALA A 23 23.05 -1.03 6.36
CA ALA A 23 23.00 -1.81 5.12
C ALA A 23 21.83 -1.36 4.22
N ILE A 24 20.64 -1.16 4.81
CA ILE A 24 19.44 -0.65 4.11
C ILE A 24 19.70 0.74 3.52
N GLU A 25 20.29 1.66 4.29
CA GLU A 25 20.68 2.99 3.83
C GLU A 25 21.63 2.91 2.62
N CYS A 26 22.71 2.11 2.74
CA CYS A 26 23.64 1.86 1.64
C CYS A 26 22.95 1.28 0.39
N MET A 27 21.95 0.41 0.57
CA MET A 27 21.21 -0.16 -0.56
C MET A 27 20.34 0.89 -1.25
N ASN A 28 19.61 1.72 -0.49
CA ASN A 28 18.78 2.80 -1.02
C ASN A 28 19.60 3.86 -1.77
N ASP A 29 20.83 4.14 -1.32
CA ASP A 29 21.73 5.07 -2.00
C ASP A 29 22.21 4.53 -3.37
N LYS A 30 22.43 3.20 -3.46
CA LYS A 30 22.90 2.54 -4.69
C LYS A 30 21.77 2.15 -5.64
N GLN A 31 20.58 1.91 -5.11
CA GLN A 31 19.38 1.55 -5.84
C GLN A 31 18.21 2.34 -5.21
N GLN A 32 17.64 3.28 -5.96
CA GLN A 32 16.53 4.11 -5.47
C GLN A 32 15.36 3.31 -4.87
N ASP A 33 15.20 2.03 -5.25
CA ASP A 33 14.21 1.13 -4.66
C ASP A 33 14.64 -0.34 -4.73
N PHE A 34 15.47 -0.81 -3.81
CA PHE A 34 15.88 -2.23 -3.81
C PHE A 34 14.74 -3.20 -3.47
N CYS A 35 13.65 -2.73 -2.86
CA CYS A 35 12.50 -3.58 -2.52
C CYS A 35 11.69 -3.96 -3.76
N GLY A 36 11.63 -3.06 -4.75
CA GLY A 36 10.96 -3.30 -6.04
C GLY A 36 11.86 -3.91 -7.12
N VAL A 37 13.18 -3.94 -6.93
CA VAL A 37 14.15 -4.39 -7.95
C VAL A 37 14.45 -5.89 -7.80
N PRO A 38 14.19 -6.71 -8.83
CA PRO A 38 14.61 -8.11 -8.84
C PRO A 38 16.14 -8.23 -8.74
N ASN A 39 16.64 -9.23 -8.02
CA ASN A 39 18.07 -9.53 -7.89
C ASN A 39 18.91 -8.47 -7.16
N SER A 40 18.30 -7.68 -6.26
CA SER A 40 19.02 -6.76 -5.38
C SER A 40 19.93 -7.44 -4.34
N LEU A 41 20.01 -8.77 -4.35
CA LEU A 41 20.91 -9.59 -3.54
C LEU A 41 22.37 -9.13 -3.63
N ASP A 42 22.88 -8.85 -4.83
CA ASP A 42 24.27 -8.45 -5.00
C ASP A 42 24.54 -7.08 -4.35
N SER A 43 23.58 -6.15 -4.45
CA SER A 43 23.64 -4.86 -3.77
C SER A 43 23.58 -5.03 -2.25
N MET A 44 22.75 -5.96 -1.78
CA MET A 44 22.64 -6.31 -0.36
C MET A 44 23.98 -6.82 0.18
N LEU A 45 24.58 -7.82 -0.47
CA LEU A 45 25.88 -8.38 -0.06
C LEU A 45 26.98 -7.30 -0.05
N LYS A 46 26.98 -6.38 -1.02
CA LYS A 46 27.93 -5.24 -1.07
C LYS A 46 27.70 -4.18 0.02
N CYS A 47 26.54 -4.18 0.66
CA CYS A 47 26.17 -3.21 1.70
C CYS A 47 26.18 -3.82 3.11
N LEU A 48 26.25 -5.15 3.24
CA LEU A 48 26.37 -5.79 4.54
C LEU A 48 27.72 -5.48 5.20
N PRO A 49 27.73 -4.93 6.42
CA PRO A 49 28.95 -4.74 7.20
C PRO A 49 29.64 -6.09 7.48
N THR A 50 30.97 -6.08 7.62
CA THR A 50 31.79 -7.28 7.88
C THR A 50 31.24 -8.20 8.97
N PRO A 51 30.73 -7.73 10.12
CA PRO A 51 30.18 -8.60 11.15
C PRO A 51 28.91 -9.38 10.75
N LEU A 52 28.17 -8.90 9.74
CA LEU A 52 26.98 -9.55 9.20
C LEU A 52 27.24 -10.29 7.88
N TYR A 53 28.44 -10.15 7.32
CA TYR A 53 28.77 -10.74 6.04
C TYR A 53 28.94 -12.26 6.16
N PRO A 54 28.32 -13.07 5.30
CA PRO A 54 28.45 -14.52 5.34
C PRO A 54 29.90 -14.95 5.02
N GLY A 55 30.55 -15.65 5.94
CA GLY A 55 31.98 -16.01 5.85
C GLY A 55 32.28 -17.19 4.92
N SER A 56 31.27 -17.98 4.55
CA SER A 56 31.41 -19.17 3.71
C SER A 56 30.41 -19.20 2.55
N ARG A 57 30.75 -19.96 1.49
CA ARG A 57 29.86 -20.20 0.36
C ARG A 57 28.52 -20.83 0.76
N LYS A 58 28.52 -21.70 1.79
CA LYS A 58 27.31 -22.33 2.32
C LYS A 58 26.38 -21.29 2.96
N GLU A 59 26.94 -20.35 3.73
CA GLU A 59 26.18 -19.26 4.34
C GLU A 59 25.66 -18.28 3.30
N ILE A 60 26.46 -17.95 2.27
CA ILE A 60 26.00 -17.13 1.14
C ILE A 60 24.78 -17.76 0.48
N ASN A 61 24.82 -19.07 0.20
CA ASN A 61 23.69 -19.78 -0.41
C ASN A 61 22.44 -19.77 0.50
N LYS A 62 22.63 -19.89 1.83
CA LYS A 62 21.55 -19.79 2.81
C LYS A 62 20.93 -18.39 2.81
N VAL A 63 21.76 -17.35 2.92
CA VAL A 63 21.34 -15.94 2.85
C VAL A 63 20.60 -15.65 1.54
N LYS A 64 21.08 -16.19 0.42
CA LYS A 64 20.42 -16.06 -0.89
C LYS A 64 19.02 -16.68 -0.89
N ALA A 65 18.88 -17.87 -0.34
CA ALA A 65 17.57 -18.54 -0.24
C ALA A 65 16.61 -17.77 0.68
N GLU A 66 17.09 -17.28 1.81
CA GLU A 66 16.30 -16.48 2.76
C GLU A 66 15.88 -15.14 2.15
N TYR A 67 16.81 -14.42 1.51
CA TYR A 67 16.52 -13.14 0.86
C TYR A 67 15.45 -13.29 -0.23
N LYS A 68 15.56 -14.33 -1.06
CA LYS A 68 14.54 -14.63 -2.07
C LYS A 68 13.17 -14.94 -1.44
N ALA A 69 13.15 -15.70 -0.35
CA ALA A 69 11.92 -16.09 0.32
C ALA A 69 11.23 -14.94 1.08
N ILE A 70 12.00 -13.96 1.56
CA ILE A 70 11.50 -12.90 2.44
C ILE A 70 11.33 -11.56 1.72
N VAL A 71 12.32 -11.16 0.90
CA VAL A 71 12.36 -9.84 0.27
C VAL A 71 11.78 -9.92 -1.14
N GLU A 72 12.29 -10.80 -2.00
CA GLU A 72 11.80 -10.89 -3.39
C GLU A 72 10.37 -11.43 -3.48
N ASN A 73 9.98 -12.32 -2.58
CA ASN A 73 8.64 -12.91 -2.52
C ASN A 73 7.54 -11.95 -2.04
N LEU A 74 7.89 -10.68 -1.73
CA LEU A 74 6.91 -9.61 -1.55
C LEU A 74 6.39 -9.07 -2.90
N ASN A 75 7.11 -9.31 -3.99
CA ASN A 75 6.72 -8.86 -5.32
C ASN A 75 5.70 -9.84 -5.94
N MET A 76 4.50 -9.36 -6.30
CA MET A 76 3.49 -10.22 -6.96
C MET A 76 3.96 -10.87 -8.26
N PHE A 77 5.01 -10.40 -8.91
CA PHE A 77 5.50 -11.06 -10.13
C PHE A 77 6.39 -12.29 -9.84
N LEU A 78 6.70 -12.57 -8.56
CA LEU A 78 7.68 -13.58 -8.16
C LEU A 78 7.09 -14.67 -7.23
N GLY A 79 6.52 -15.73 -7.83
CA GLY A 79 6.21 -17.02 -7.17
C GLY A 79 5.04 -17.08 -6.16
N ASP A 80 4.33 -18.21 -6.11
CA ASP A 80 3.25 -18.47 -5.16
C ASP A 80 3.78 -19.11 -3.87
N LYS A 81 4.47 -18.35 -3.02
CA LYS A 81 4.94 -18.86 -1.73
C LYS A 81 4.52 -17.97 -0.58
N GLU A 82 4.20 -18.59 0.54
CA GLU A 82 3.97 -17.89 1.80
C GLU A 82 5.26 -17.20 2.25
N ASN A 83 5.16 -15.94 2.66
CA ASN A 83 6.30 -15.21 3.17
C ASN A 83 6.57 -15.66 4.62
N PRO A 84 7.78 -16.15 4.96
CA PRO A 84 8.11 -16.58 6.31
C PRO A 84 7.93 -15.48 7.36
N LEU A 85 7.92 -14.19 6.98
CA LEU A 85 7.70 -13.05 7.86
C LEU A 85 6.25 -12.61 8.02
N ALA A 86 5.29 -13.38 7.51
CA ALA A 86 3.86 -13.03 7.60
C ALA A 86 3.42 -12.65 9.02
N PHE A 87 3.97 -13.30 10.05
CA PHE A 87 3.66 -13.01 11.46
C PHE A 87 4.24 -11.68 12.00
N THR A 88 5.29 -11.11 11.38
CA THR A 88 5.80 -9.78 11.78
C THR A 88 4.96 -8.64 11.23
N ASN A 89 4.11 -8.94 10.24
CA ASN A 89 3.33 -7.94 9.53
C ASN A 89 2.29 -7.28 10.45
N ASP A 90 1.78 -7.99 11.46
CA ASP A 90 0.86 -7.45 12.47
C ASP A 90 1.42 -6.20 13.14
N LYS A 91 2.69 -6.26 13.55
CA LYS A 91 3.36 -5.17 14.24
C LYS A 91 3.62 -3.97 13.34
N ILE A 92 3.88 -4.22 12.05
CA ILE A 92 4.05 -3.16 11.06
C ILE A 92 2.71 -2.46 10.81
N VAL A 93 1.62 -3.23 10.64
CA VAL A 93 0.27 -2.68 10.51
C VAL A 93 -0.13 -1.91 11.78
N GLU A 94 0.16 -2.45 12.95
CA GLU A 94 -0.09 -1.81 14.25
C GLU A 94 0.68 -0.49 14.36
N PHE A 95 1.95 -0.47 13.96
CA PHE A 95 2.80 0.72 13.93
C PHE A 95 2.14 1.85 13.12
N TYR A 96 1.72 1.57 11.88
CA TYR A 96 1.00 2.54 11.04
C TYR A 96 -0.36 2.94 11.64
N SER A 97 -1.06 2.00 12.29
CA SER A 97 -2.38 2.26 12.89
C SER A 97 -2.34 3.28 14.03
N LYS A 98 -1.19 3.47 14.69
CA LYS A 98 -1.03 4.43 15.80
C LYS A 98 -0.86 5.87 15.32
N ILE A 99 -0.40 6.07 14.07
CA ILE A 99 -0.11 7.40 13.53
C ILE A 99 -1.37 7.93 12.85
N LYS A 100 -1.82 9.13 13.23
CA LYS A 100 -3.13 9.66 12.84
C LYS A 100 -3.11 10.76 11.78
N ASN A 101 -1.99 11.41 11.47
CA ASN A 101 -2.06 12.67 10.71
C ASN A 101 -0.98 12.83 9.61
N LEU A 102 -0.41 11.74 9.11
CA LEU A 102 0.61 11.80 8.07
C LEU A 102 0.23 10.88 6.90
N PRO A 103 0.51 11.29 5.65
CA PRO A 103 0.43 10.40 4.50
C PRO A 103 1.30 9.15 4.69
N PRO A 104 0.89 7.98 4.16
CA PRO A 104 1.58 6.71 4.41
C PRO A 104 3.06 6.72 4.03
N LEU A 105 3.40 7.34 2.89
CA LEU A 105 4.78 7.49 2.43
C LEU A 105 5.61 8.39 3.35
N GLU A 106 5.04 9.48 3.86
CA GLU A 106 5.73 10.35 4.82
C GLU A 106 5.99 9.62 6.14
N ILE A 107 5.01 8.85 6.63
CA ILE A 107 5.20 8.00 7.81
C ILE A 107 6.39 7.08 7.61
N PHE A 108 6.44 6.40 6.46
CA PHE A 108 7.56 5.51 6.13
C PHE A 108 8.89 6.27 6.09
N SER A 109 8.98 7.34 5.31
CA SER A 109 10.20 8.14 5.13
C SER A 109 10.78 8.65 6.45
N TYR A 110 9.93 9.04 7.40
CA TYR A 110 10.40 9.60 8.67
C TYR A 110 10.58 8.57 9.80
N GLN A 111 9.96 7.39 9.71
CA GLN A 111 9.86 6.50 10.88
C GLN A 111 10.25 5.04 10.64
N TRP A 112 10.67 4.66 9.42
CA TRP A 112 11.02 3.26 9.14
C TRP A 112 12.15 2.73 10.05
N THR A 113 13.14 3.55 10.40
CA THR A 113 14.23 3.16 11.32
C THR A 113 13.70 2.85 12.71
N LYS A 114 12.86 3.74 13.25
CA LYS A 114 12.20 3.56 14.54
C LYS A 114 11.34 2.30 14.56
N MET A 115 10.58 2.06 13.48
CA MET A 115 9.79 0.85 13.34
C MET A 115 10.68 -0.41 13.43
N LEU A 116 11.80 -0.47 12.69
CA LEU A 116 12.71 -1.62 12.76
C LEU A 116 13.29 -1.81 14.16
N GLN A 117 13.67 -0.72 14.84
CA GLN A 117 14.15 -0.77 16.22
C GLN A 117 13.09 -1.31 17.19
N GLU A 118 11.82 -0.95 17.01
CA GLU A 118 10.71 -1.47 17.82
C GLU A 118 10.49 -2.97 17.58
N LEU A 119 10.56 -3.42 16.32
CA LEU A 119 10.42 -4.85 15.98
C LEU A 119 11.51 -5.73 16.62
N SER A 120 12.73 -5.20 16.82
CA SER A 120 13.85 -5.91 17.45
C SER A 120 13.73 -6.11 18.95
N LYS A 121 12.88 -5.34 19.63
CA LYS A 121 12.77 -5.41 21.11
C LYS A 121 12.23 -6.76 21.55
N ASP A 122 11.22 -7.26 20.84
CA ASP A 122 10.46 -8.42 21.28
C ASP A 122 11.16 -9.75 20.98
N ARG A 123 12.04 -9.79 19.97
CA ARG A 123 12.73 -11.02 19.56
C ARG A 123 14.02 -10.73 18.78
N TYR A 124 14.89 -11.73 18.72
CA TYR A 124 16.04 -11.67 17.84
C TYR A 124 15.56 -11.77 16.38
N THR A 125 16.01 -10.86 15.54
CA THR A 125 15.65 -10.76 14.12
C THR A 125 16.94 -10.74 13.33
N THR A 126 17.03 -11.57 12.28
CA THR A 126 18.21 -11.59 11.40
C THR A 126 18.25 -10.34 10.51
N SER A 127 19.39 -10.07 9.89
CA SER A 127 19.53 -8.96 8.94
C SER A 127 18.56 -9.07 7.75
N ILE A 128 18.32 -10.29 7.25
CA ILE A 128 17.39 -10.53 6.15
C ILE A 128 15.95 -10.32 6.59
N GLU A 129 15.60 -10.74 7.80
CA GLU A 129 14.26 -10.49 8.33
C GLU A 129 13.99 -8.98 8.54
N HIS A 130 15.01 -8.22 8.94
CA HIS A 130 14.94 -6.75 9.02
C HIS A 130 14.74 -6.10 7.66
N MET A 131 15.48 -6.53 6.63
CA MET A 131 15.31 -6.04 5.27
C MET A 131 13.93 -6.38 4.71
N GLY A 132 13.42 -7.59 4.99
CA GLY A 132 12.04 -7.98 4.66
C GLY A 132 11.00 -7.09 5.33
N SER A 133 11.16 -6.83 6.62
CA SER A 133 10.29 -5.94 7.39
C SER A 133 10.27 -4.51 6.83
N TYR A 134 11.44 -4.00 6.45
CA TYR A 134 11.58 -2.70 5.76
C TYR A 134 10.81 -2.68 4.44
N CYS A 135 11.00 -3.69 3.59
CA CYS A 135 10.34 -3.76 2.29
C CYS A 135 8.82 -3.93 2.41
N PHE A 136 8.36 -4.73 3.37
CA PHE A 136 6.92 -4.88 3.62
C PHE A 136 6.29 -3.59 4.13
N ALA A 137 6.94 -2.88 5.05
CA ALA A 137 6.46 -1.57 5.51
C ALA A 137 6.39 -0.55 4.37
N ARG A 138 7.41 -0.52 3.51
CA ARG A 138 7.41 0.33 2.30
C ARG A 138 6.25 -0.01 1.38
N LEU A 139 6.00 -1.30 1.16
CA LEU A 139 4.92 -1.78 0.30
C LEU A 139 3.56 -1.33 0.82
N ILE A 140 3.29 -1.50 2.12
CA ILE A 140 2.07 -0.99 2.76
C ILE A 140 1.94 0.53 2.55
N ALA A 141 3.03 1.29 2.70
CA ALA A 141 3.00 2.73 2.51
C ALA A 141 2.67 3.13 1.06
N ILE A 142 3.21 2.41 0.07
CA ILE A 142 2.89 2.62 -1.35
C ILE A 142 1.42 2.32 -1.62
N HIS A 143 0.93 1.17 -1.13
CA HIS A 143 -0.46 0.80 -1.32
C HIS A 143 -1.43 1.78 -0.68
N GLY A 144 -1.12 2.22 0.54
CA GLY A 144 -1.89 3.24 1.24
C GLY A 144 -1.95 4.55 0.48
N TYR A 145 -0.82 4.98 -0.08
CA TYR A 145 -0.75 6.19 -0.89
C TYR A 145 -1.54 6.07 -2.19
N ASP A 146 -1.39 4.98 -2.95
CA ASP A 146 -2.12 4.80 -4.21
C ASP A 146 -3.63 4.74 -3.94
N MET A 147 -4.08 3.97 -2.95
CA MET A 147 -5.50 3.93 -2.55
C MET A 147 -6.03 5.31 -2.16
N GLN A 148 -5.28 6.07 -1.36
CA GLN A 148 -5.64 7.42 -0.97
C GLN A 148 -5.73 8.35 -2.20
N PHE A 149 -4.76 8.29 -3.10
CA PHE A 149 -4.69 9.12 -4.30
C PHE A 149 -5.84 8.81 -5.27
N ARG A 150 -6.12 7.52 -5.54
CA ARG A 150 -7.23 7.11 -6.41
C ARG A 150 -8.58 7.49 -5.83
N ALA A 151 -8.77 7.33 -4.52
CA ALA A 151 -9.99 7.75 -3.85
C ALA A 151 -10.22 9.27 -3.95
N GLU A 152 -9.16 10.07 -3.78
CA GLU A 152 -9.24 11.54 -3.93
C GLU A 152 -9.59 11.95 -5.37
N LYS A 153 -8.99 11.30 -6.38
CA LYS A 153 -9.29 11.55 -7.79
C LYS A 153 -10.74 11.21 -8.14
N LEU A 154 -11.23 10.07 -7.67
CA LEU A 154 -12.62 9.65 -7.83
C LEU A 154 -13.58 10.65 -7.15
N HIS A 155 -13.30 11.04 -5.91
CA HIS A 155 -14.08 12.05 -5.20
C HIS A 155 -14.14 13.37 -5.99
N SER A 156 -13.00 13.86 -6.48
CA SER A 156 -12.94 15.08 -7.28
C SER A 156 -13.75 14.95 -8.57
N ALA A 157 -13.63 13.83 -9.30
CA ALA A 157 -14.35 13.64 -10.56
C ALA A 157 -15.87 13.62 -10.36
N ILE A 158 -16.36 12.93 -9.34
CA ILE A 158 -17.79 12.90 -9.01
C ILE A 158 -18.27 14.28 -8.53
N SER A 159 -17.48 14.96 -7.70
CA SER A 159 -17.82 16.30 -7.23
C SER A 159 -17.93 17.30 -8.39
N ASP A 160 -17.03 17.19 -9.38
CA ASP A 160 -17.07 18.03 -10.58
C ASP A 160 -18.30 17.70 -11.45
N LEU A 161 -18.67 16.42 -11.57
CA LEU A 161 -19.90 16.00 -12.25
C LEU A 161 -21.15 16.55 -11.57
N ILE A 162 -21.29 16.41 -10.25
CA ILE A 162 -22.43 16.93 -9.48
C ILE A 162 -22.56 18.44 -9.68
N LYS A 163 -21.44 19.17 -9.64
CA LYS A 163 -21.44 20.62 -9.90
C LYS A 163 -21.90 20.94 -11.32
N ALA A 164 -21.43 20.20 -12.32
CA ALA A 164 -21.82 20.40 -13.72
C ALA A 164 -23.32 20.13 -13.94
N GLN A 165 -23.88 19.10 -13.30
CA GLN A 165 -25.32 18.78 -13.36
C GLN A 165 -26.19 19.84 -12.68
N GLY A 166 -25.66 20.57 -11.70
CA GLY A 166 -26.36 21.67 -11.03
C GLY A 166 -26.43 22.97 -11.83
N VAL A 167 -25.83 23.05 -13.02
CA VAL A 167 -25.84 24.26 -13.86
C VAL A 167 -26.99 24.19 -14.87
N GLU A 168 -27.88 25.20 -14.83
CA GLU A 168 -29.13 25.27 -15.61
C GLU A 168 -28.93 25.12 -17.14
N LYS A 169 -27.78 25.56 -17.67
CA LYS A 169 -27.43 25.49 -19.11
C LYS A 169 -26.00 25.01 -19.31
N VAL A 170 -25.73 23.78 -18.88
CA VAL A 170 -24.46 23.11 -19.13
C VAL A 170 -24.42 22.49 -20.53
N ASP A 171 -23.27 22.57 -21.19
CA ASP A 171 -23.05 21.87 -22.46
C ASP A 171 -23.07 20.35 -22.26
N GLN A 172 -23.86 19.63 -23.07
CA GLN A 172 -23.97 18.18 -23.00
C GLN A 172 -22.62 17.50 -23.23
N SER A 173 -21.77 18.04 -24.11
CA SER A 173 -20.46 17.45 -24.39
C SER A 173 -19.55 17.49 -23.15
N TYR A 174 -19.67 18.54 -22.35
CA TYR A 174 -18.96 18.68 -21.08
C TYR A 174 -19.50 17.72 -20.00
N LEU A 175 -20.82 17.54 -19.92
CA LEU A 175 -21.43 16.54 -19.02
C LEU A 175 -20.96 15.13 -19.36
N ASP A 176 -20.99 14.75 -20.64
CA ASP A 176 -20.55 13.42 -21.09
C ASP A 176 -19.07 13.17 -20.75
N TRP A 177 -18.23 14.21 -20.89
CA TRP A 177 -16.83 14.16 -20.47
C TRP A 177 -16.66 13.94 -18.97
N GLN A 178 -17.44 14.63 -18.13
CA GLN A 178 -17.40 14.46 -16.67
C GLN A 178 -17.86 13.06 -16.24
N ILE A 179 -18.93 12.53 -16.85
CA ILE A 179 -19.41 11.15 -16.63
C ILE A 179 -18.29 10.16 -16.97
N LYS A 180 -17.67 10.30 -18.15
CA LYS A 180 -16.58 9.43 -18.57
C LYS A 180 -15.41 9.51 -17.58
N ARG A 181 -14.98 10.70 -17.18
CA ARG A 181 -13.90 10.90 -16.21
C ARG A 181 -14.18 10.19 -14.89
N ALA A 182 -15.39 10.32 -14.34
CA ALA A 182 -15.75 9.65 -13.10
C ALA A 182 -15.78 8.11 -13.24
N LYS A 183 -16.24 7.58 -14.38
CA LYS A 183 -16.17 6.15 -14.70
C LYS A 183 -14.72 5.66 -14.80
N ASP A 184 -13.84 6.42 -15.43
CA ASP A 184 -12.41 6.09 -15.57
C ASP A 184 -11.67 6.10 -14.21
N GLU A 185 -11.96 7.07 -13.34
CA GLU A 185 -11.38 7.12 -11.99
C GLU A 185 -11.90 5.99 -11.08
N ARG A 186 -13.17 5.59 -11.25
CA ARG A 186 -13.73 4.40 -10.57
C ARG A 186 -12.96 3.14 -10.99
N LEU A 187 -12.75 2.95 -12.29
CA LEU A 187 -11.98 1.82 -12.80
C LEU A 187 -10.52 1.87 -12.33
N SER A 188 -9.94 3.06 -12.21
CA SER A 188 -8.59 3.25 -11.68
C SER A 188 -8.46 2.81 -10.22
N LEU A 189 -9.46 3.12 -9.38
CA LEU A 189 -9.52 2.65 -7.99
C LEU A 189 -9.65 1.12 -7.90
N ILE A 190 -10.49 0.49 -8.74
CA ILE A 190 -10.57 -0.97 -8.81
C ILE A 190 -9.22 -1.55 -9.24
N SER A 191 -8.60 -0.95 -10.26
CA SER A 191 -7.32 -1.40 -10.81
C SER A 191 -6.17 -1.33 -9.80
N SER A 192 -6.18 -0.37 -8.86
CA SER A 192 -5.19 -0.28 -7.79
C SER A 192 -5.41 -1.33 -6.70
N MET A 193 -6.67 -1.70 -6.42
CA MET A 193 -6.99 -2.68 -5.38
C MET A 193 -6.60 -4.12 -5.74
N ILE A 194 -6.67 -4.48 -7.03
CA ILE A 194 -6.35 -5.83 -7.52
C ILE A 194 -4.92 -6.28 -7.16
N PRO A 195 -3.84 -5.54 -7.49
CA PRO A 195 -2.48 -5.95 -7.15
C PRO A 195 -2.25 -6.01 -5.64
N ILE A 196 -2.84 -5.07 -4.89
CA ILE A 196 -2.78 -5.07 -3.41
C ILE A 196 -3.35 -6.36 -2.84
N TYR A 197 -4.56 -6.73 -3.27
CA TYR A 197 -5.23 -7.95 -2.83
C TYR A 197 -4.40 -9.19 -3.21
N GLU A 198 -3.87 -9.23 -4.43
CA GLU A 198 -3.09 -10.36 -4.93
C GLU A 198 -1.81 -10.58 -4.13
N GLU A 199 -1.09 -9.51 -3.83
CA GLU A 199 0.12 -9.57 -3.00
C GLU A 199 -0.19 -10.08 -1.60
N MET A 200 -1.25 -9.58 -0.98
CA MET A 200 -1.67 -10.02 0.35
C MET A 200 -2.09 -11.49 0.37
N ARG A 201 -2.89 -11.91 -0.61
CA ARG A 201 -3.35 -13.30 -0.77
C ARG A 201 -2.16 -14.25 -0.95
N ARG A 202 -1.22 -13.93 -1.83
CA ARG A 202 -0.07 -14.80 -2.14
C ARG A 202 0.93 -14.89 -1.01
N ALA A 203 1.31 -13.74 -0.45
CA ALA A 203 2.25 -13.70 0.67
C ALA A 203 1.58 -14.12 2.00
N LYS A 204 0.27 -14.38 2.01
CA LYS A 204 -0.56 -14.69 3.18
C LYS A 204 -0.37 -13.68 4.31
N THR A 205 -0.38 -12.41 3.94
CA THR A 205 -0.25 -11.31 4.90
C THR A 205 -1.61 -10.90 5.42
N LEU A 206 -1.63 -10.09 6.46
CA LEU A 206 -2.87 -9.63 7.09
C LEU A 206 -3.65 -8.70 6.18
N ASP A 207 -4.95 -8.63 6.44
CA ASP A 207 -5.81 -7.67 5.77
C ASP A 207 -5.40 -6.22 6.10
N THR A 208 -4.86 -5.51 5.11
CA THR A 208 -4.45 -4.11 5.25
C THR A 208 -5.51 -3.13 4.76
N LEU A 209 -6.65 -3.60 4.23
CA LEU A 209 -7.76 -2.73 3.81
C LEU A 209 -8.24 -1.80 4.95
N PRO A 210 -8.43 -2.25 6.20
CA PRO A 210 -8.83 -1.36 7.29
C PRO A 210 -7.88 -0.18 7.49
N LEU A 211 -6.58 -0.40 7.33
CA LEU A 211 -5.56 0.63 7.42
C LEU A 211 -5.65 1.61 6.23
N MET A 212 -5.86 1.10 5.02
CA MET A 212 -6.06 1.93 3.82
C MET A 212 -7.31 2.81 3.93
N LYS A 213 -8.43 2.25 4.38
CA LYS A 213 -9.67 3.00 4.63
C LYS A 213 -9.45 4.10 5.68
N LYS A 214 -8.66 3.80 6.72
CA LYS A 214 -8.28 4.83 7.70
C LYS A 214 -7.54 5.97 7.00
N TRP A 215 -6.55 5.72 6.14
CA TRP A 215 -5.84 6.80 5.44
C TRP A 215 -6.72 7.58 4.47
N MET A 216 -7.56 6.90 3.69
CA MET A 216 -8.56 7.54 2.84
C MET A 216 -9.45 8.50 3.66
N LYS A 217 -9.90 8.09 4.86
CA LYS A 217 -10.77 8.90 5.73
C LYS A 217 -10.12 10.21 6.18
N HIS A 218 -8.79 10.27 6.25
CA HIS A 218 -8.09 11.50 6.62
C HIS A 218 -7.95 12.46 5.44
N LYS A 219 -8.02 11.96 4.21
CA LYS A 219 -7.84 12.75 2.99
C LYS A 219 -9.16 13.20 2.37
N LEU A 220 -10.18 12.34 2.41
CA LEU A 220 -11.48 12.63 1.81
C LEU A 220 -12.29 13.63 2.65
N PRO A 221 -13.03 14.57 2.03
CA PRO A 221 -13.92 15.48 2.75
C PRO A 221 -15.00 14.72 3.52
N LYS A 222 -15.17 15.01 4.81
CA LYS A 222 -16.10 14.27 5.70
C LYS A 222 -17.57 14.55 5.42
N ASP A 223 -17.88 15.78 4.98
CA ASP A 223 -19.25 16.28 4.87
C ASP A 223 -19.82 16.19 3.44
N PHE A 224 -19.11 15.50 2.54
CA PHE A 224 -19.58 15.24 1.18
C PHE A 224 -20.30 13.90 1.10
N GLU A 225 -21.48 13.89 0.50
CA GLU A 225 -22.30 12.69 0.28
C GLU A 225 -21.61 11.59 -0.55
N VAL A 226 -20.62 11.98 -1.35
CA VAL A 226 -19.83 11.07 -2.19
C VAL A 226 -18.88 10.22 -1.35
N THR A 227 -18.32 10.77 -0.27
CA THR A 227 -17.33 10.10 0.57
C THR A 227 -17.82 8.76 1.15
N PRO A 228 -18.99 8.67 1.81
CA PRO A 228 -19.48 7.38 2.31
C PRO A 228 -19.71 6.36 1.19
N LEU A 229 -20.16 6.78 -0.01
CA LEU A 229 -20.38 5.89 -1.16
C LEU A 229 -19.06 5.35 -1.72
N ILE A 230 -17.99 6.14 -1.70
CA ILE A 230 -16.64 5.65 -2.05
C ILE A 230 -16.22 4.54 -1.07
N PHE A 231 -16.45 4.71 0.23
CA PHE A 231 -16.11 3.66 1.21
C PHE A 231 -16.93 2.38 1.03
N GLU A 232 -18.23 2.51 0.77
CA GLU A 232 -19.11 1.37 0.47
C GLU A 232 -18.64 0.63 -0.78
N CYS A 233 -18.30 1.37 -1.84
CA CYS A 233 -17.73 0.79 -3.06
C CYS A 233 -16.40 0.09 -2.82
N VAL A 234 -15.52 0.67 -2.01
CA VAL A 234 -14.24 0.03 -1.66
C VAL A 234 -14.48 -1.33 -1.00
N ASP A 235 -15.43 -1.45 -0.09
CA ASP A 235 -15.76 -2.75 0.52
C ASP A 235 -16.30 -3.73 -0.54
N LEU A 236 -17.24 -3.29 -1.38
CA LEU A 236 -17.80 -4.11 -2.46
C LEU A 236 -16.74 -4.58 -3.47
N TYR A 237 -15.82 -3.71 -3.86
CA TYR A 237 -14.77 -4.01 -4.82
C TYR A 237 -13.80 -5.02 -4.23
N TRP A 238 -13.43 -4.86 -2.96
CA TRP A 238 -12.52 -5.75 -2.27
C TRP A 238 -13.08 -7.17 -2.16
N ASP A 239 -14.34 -7.29 -1.73
CA ASP A 239 -15.05 -8.57 -1.64
C ASP A 239 -15.19 -9.23 -3.02
N MET A 240 -15.51 -8.44 -4.04
CA MET A 240 -15.63 -8.92 -5.42
C MET A 240 -14.30 -9.42 -5.97
N ILE A 241 -13.20 -8.68 -5.77
CA ILE A 241 -11.85 -9.10 -6.16
C ILE A 241 -11.53 -10.44 -5.51
N GLY A 242 -11.79 -10.59 -4.21
CA GLY A 242 -11.57 -11.85 -3.50
C GLY A 242 -12.38 -13.01 -4.06
N SER A 243 -13.66 -12.78 -4.36
CA SER A 243 -14.54 -13.81 -4.94
C SER A 243 -14.11 -14.27 -6.35
N LEU A 244 -13.41 -13.41 -7.09
CA LEU A 244 -12.98 -13.68 -8.46
C LEU A 244 -11.68 -14.48 -8.53
N TYR A 245 -10.90 -14.52 -7.45
CA TYR A 245 -9.71 -15.37 -7.38
C TYR A 245 -10.10 -16.85 -7.19
N THR A 246 -10.44 -17.52 -8.29
CA THR A 246 -10.64 -18.98 -8.34
C THR A 246 -9.39 -19.67 -8.86
N GLY A 247 -8.40 -19.91 -7.99
CA GLY A 247 -7.16 -20.62 -8.35
C GLY A 247 -6.01 -19.68 -8.77
N LYS A 248 -5.52 -19.82 -10.01
CA LYS A 248 -4.32 -19.12 -10.53
C LYS A 248 -4.61 -17.98 -11.51
N ASP A 249 -5.88 -17.73 -11.82
CA ASP A 249 -6.24 -16.72 -12.81
C ASP A 249 -6.07 -15.31 -12.23
N TYR A 250 -5.47 -14.42 -13.01
CA TYR A 250 -5.37 -13.00 -12.67
C TYR A 250 -6.72 -12.32 -12.85
N VAL A 251 -7.18 -11.62 -11.81
CA VAL A 251 -8.39 -10.82 -11.86
C VAL A 251 -8.14 -9.57 -12.70
N LYS A 252 -9.03 -9.28 -13.66
CA LYS A 252 -8.99 -8.04 -14.44
C LYS A 252 -10.01 -7.04 -13.89
N THR A 253 -9.69 -5.75 -14.03
CA THR A 253 -10.58 -4.64 -13.65
C THR A 253 -11.97 -4.77 -14.27
N GLN A 254 -12.07 -5.21 -15.52
CA GLN A 254 -13.36 -5.40 -16.20
C GLN A 254 -14.20 -6.54 -15.61
N ASP A 255 -13.57 -7.57 -15.04
CA ASP A 255 -14.28 -8.70 -14.46
C ASP A 255 -14.90 -8.32 -13.12
N VAL A 256 -14.18 -7.51 -12.34
CA VAL A 256 -14.69 -6.88 -11.11
C VAL A 256 -15.83 -5.93 -11.46
N SER A 257 -15.60 -5.00 -12.40
CA SER A 257 -16.55 -3.93 -12.70
C SER A 257 -17.93 -4.43 -13.17
N LYS A 258 -17.97 -5.56 -13.91
CA LYS A 258 -19.19 -6.19 -14.40
C LYS A 258 -19.96 -6.99 -13.36
N LYS A 259 -19.31 -7.40 -12.27
CA LYS A 259 -19.89 -8.32 -11.28
C LYS A 259 -20.26 -7.65 -9.96
N ILE A 260 -19.87 -6.39 -9.74
CA ILE A 260 -20.26 -5.64 -8.54
C ILE A 260 -21.79 -5.53 -8.50
N PRO A 261 -22.45 -6.08 -7.47
CA PRO A 261 -23.88 -5.93 -7.31
C PRO A 261 -24.21 -4.51 -6.88
N LYS A 262 -25.14 -3.86 -7.58
CA LYS A 262 -25.72 -2.55 -7.19
C LYS A 262 -24.66 -1.52 -6.77
N ASP A 263 -23.77 -1.18 -7.69
CA ASP A 263 -22.71 -0.22 -7.45
C ASP A 263 -23.29 1.20 -7.17
N PRO A 264 -23.18 1.71 -5.94
CA PRO A 264 -23.82 2.97 -5.57
C PRO A 264 -23.19 4.19 -6.26
N LEU A 265 -21.93 4.10 -6.70
CA LEU A 265 -21.31 5.16 -7.50
C LEU A 265 -21.83 5.12 -8.93
N MET A 266 -22.00 3.94 -9.55
CA MET A 266 -22.63 3.86 -10.87
C MET A 266 -24.08 4.34 -10.86
N ASP A 267 -24.85 4.02 -9.81
CA ASP A 267 -26.22 4.55 -9.64
C ASP A 267 -26.25 6.09 -9.63
N MET A 268 -25.27 6.70 -8.95
CA MET A 268 -25.10 8.16 -8.93
C MET A 268 -24.67 8.71 -10.30
N LEU A 269 -23.76 8.03 -11.00
CA LEU A 269 -23.26 8.44 -12.32
C LEU A 269 -24.32 8.34 -13.42
N ASP A 270 -25.19 7.34 -13.35
CA ASP A 270 -26.26 7.10 -14.31
C ASP A 270 -27.56 7.87 -13.94
N GLY A 271 -27.55 8.62 -12.84
CA GLY A 271 -28.68 9.46 -12.39
C GLY A 271 -29.88 8.69 -11.83
N SER A 272 -29.72 7.39 -11.54
CA SER A 272 -30.80 6.52 -11.04
C SER A 272 -31.09 6.75 -9.54
N LYS A 273 -30.12 7.32 -8.81
CA LYS A 273 -30.32 7.91 -7.48
C LYS A 273 -30.12 9.42 -7.59
N SER A 274 -31.23 10.15 -7.65
CA SER A 274 -31.22 11.61 -7.59
C SER A 274 -30.62 12.07 -6.27
N THR A 275 -29.46 12.70 -6.35
CA THR A 275 -28.91 13.53 -5.29
C THR A 275 -29.95 14.61 -4.94
N PRO A 276 -30.35 14.81 -3.67
CA PRO A 276 -31.18 15.94 -3.32
C PRO A 276 -30.34 17.19 -3.62
N VAL A 277 -30.68 17.89 -4.71
CA VAL A 277 -30.12 19.20 -4.99
C VAL A 277 -30.46 20.04 -3.77
N VAL A 278 -29.47 20.30 -2.92
CA VAL A 278 -29.60 21.26 -1.83
C VAL A 278 -29.88 22.59 -2.50
N GLN A 279 -31.16 22.96 -2.57
CA GLN A 279 -31.59 24.30 -2.90
C GLN A 279 -30.94 25.20 -1.85
N ARG A 280 -29.83 25.83 -2.21
CA ARG A 280 -29.31 26.97 -1.45
C ARG A 280 -30.39 28.03 -1.56
N HIS A 281 -31.22 28.16 -0.52
CA HIS A 281 -32.05 29.33 -0.36
C HIS A 281 -31.15 30.56 -0.45
N ALA A 282 -31.36 31.37 -1.48
CA ALA A 282 -30.81 32.70 -1.55
C ALA A 282 -31.25 33.43 -0.27
N GLY A 283 -30.29 33.69 0.62
CA GLY A 283 -30.52 34.57 1.75
C GLY A 283 -30.97 35.94 1.24
N PRO A 284 -31.86 36.64 1.95
CA PRO A 284 -32.36 37.92 1.50
C PRO A 284 -31.20 38.91 1.36
N SER A 285 -31.10 39.51 0.18
CA SER A 285 -30.23 40.66 -0.07
C SER A 285 -30.61 41.77 0.91
N ILE A 286 -29.67 42.13 1.78
CA ILE A 286 -29.77 43.34 2.58
C ILE A 286 -29.33 44.47 1.65
N GLU A 287 -30.29 45.25 1.17
CA GLU A 287 -30.02 46.55 0.54
C GLU A 287 -29.51 47.53 1.62
N ALA A 288 -28.39 48.17 1.31
CA ALA A 288 -27.88 49.37 1.98
C ALA A 288 -27.50 50.39 0.91
#